data_AF-A0A6P1M2H7-F1
#
_entry.id   AF-A0A6P1M2H7-F1
#
_cell.length_a   1.000
_cell.length_b   1.000
_cell.length_c   1.000
_cell.angle_alpha   90.00
_cell.angle_beta   90.00
_cell.angle_gamma   90.00
#
_symmetry.space_group_name_H-M   'P 1'
#
loop_
_entity.id
_entity.type
_entity.pdbx_description
1 polymer ?
#
loop_
_entity_poly.entity_id
_entity_poly.type
_entity_poly.pdbx_seq_one_letter_code
_entity_poly.pdbx_strand_id
1 'polypeptide(L)'
;MSKKPSTPIPALDFCSKGFLPKELPPCFNITSFSQAALSSLGSEHKKKVSSYSRHNLARTGTLRRRLGVPNPVHHAWLANCIEENWQDIHSIFKASEFSCTKPLKESGKRAFEGEPQSKRVDFRAEICSSARFLVKADVSRFYHSIYTHSIPWASDD
;
A
#
# COMPACT_ATOMS: atom_id res chain seq x y z
N MET A 1 -25.59 10.42 12.62
CA MET A 1 -25.54 9.94 11.22
C MET A 1 -24.72 8.66 11.18
N SER A 2 -25.36 7.52 10.92
CA SER A 2 -24.70 6.21 10.87
C SER A 2 -23.67 6.19 9.73
N LYS A 3 -22.38 6.12 10.05
CA LYS A 3 -21.31 6.00 9.03
C LYS A 3 -21.44 4.61 8.42
N LYS A 4 -21.85 4.54 7.14
CA LYS A 4 -21.86 3.28 6.37
C LYS A 4 -20.52 2.56 6.56
N PRO A 5 -20.51 1.23 6.76
CA PRO A 5 -19.28 0.47 6.81
C PRO A 5 -18.49 0.72 5.53
N SER A 6 -17.18 0.94 5.66
CA SER A 6 -16.29 1.06 4.51
C SER A 6 -16.36 -0.24 3.72
N THR A 7 -16.76 -0.15 2.45
CA THR A 7 -16.76 -1.34 1.60
C THR A 7 -15.32 -1.83 1.43
N PRO A 8 -15.07 -3.14 1.61
CA PRO A 8 -13.75 -3.70 1.37
C PRO A 8 -13.34 -3.48 -0.08
N ILE A 9 -12.03 -3.36 -0.30
CA ILE A 9 -11.47 -3.36 -1.63
C ILE A 9 -11.39 -4.83 -2.05
N PRO A 10 -12.00 -5.22 -3.18
CA PRO A 10 -11.92 -6.59 -3.65
C PRO A 10 -10.46 -7.02 -3.85
N ALA A 11 -10.09 -8.23 -3.44
CA ALA A 11 -8.75 -8.79 -3.70
C ALA A 11 -8.41 -8.75 -5.21
N LEU A 12 -9.44 -8.87 -6.05
CA LEU A 12 -9.32 -8.74 -7.50
C LEU A 12 -8.79 -7.36 -7.94
N ASP A 13 -9.16 -6.29 -7.24
CA ASP A 13 -8.68 -4.94 -7.55
C ASP A 13 -7.19 -4.80 -7.21
N PHE A 14 -6.73 -5.42 -6.12
CA PHE A 14 -5.29 -5.47 -5.81
C PHE A 14 -4.49 -6.23 -6.86
N CYS A 15 -5.04 -7.32 -7.41
CA CYS A 15 -4.39 -8.11 -8.45
C CYS A 15 -4.39 -7.39 -9.81
N SER A 16 -5.50 -6.76 -10.18
CA SER A 16 -5.67 -6.12 -11.50
C SER A 16 -5.05 -4.71 -11.57
N LYS A 17 -5.20 -3.91 -10.52
CA LYS A 17 -4.79 -2.50 -10.47
C LYS A 17 -3.61 -2.23 -9.54
N GLY A 18 -3.30 -3.16 -8.63
CA GLY A 18 -2.27 -3.00 -7.61
C GLY A 18 -0.92 -3.68 -7.93
N PHE A 19 -0.93 -4.77 -8.70
CA PHE A 19 0.23 -5.64 -8.87
C PHE A 19 1.38 -5.00 -9.64
N LEU A 20 1.10 -4.41 -10.80
CA LEU A 20 2.13 -3.78 -11.63
C LEU A 20 2.40 -2.33 -11.16
N PRO A 21 3.68 -1.89 -11.12
CA PRO A 21 4.02 -0.48 -10.94
C PRO A 21 3.46 0.38 -12.08
N LYS A 22 3.06 1.62 -11.76
CA LYS A 22 2.51 2.57 -12.74
C LYS A 22 3.55 3.03 -13.77
N GLU A 23 4.82 2.82 -13.46
CA GLU A 23 5.96 3.22 -14.29
C GLU A 23 6.30 2.20 -15.38
N LEU A 24 5.67 1.02 -15.38
CA LEU A 24 5.84 0.05 -16.45
C LEU A 24 5.15 0.53 -17.74
N PRO A 25 5.75 0.30 -18.93
CA PRO A 25 5.11 0.57 -20.20
C PRO A 25 3.78 -0.16 -20.37
N PRO A 26 2.84 0.37 -21.19
CA PRO A 26 1.51 -0.21 -21.37
C PRO A 26 1.51 -1.55 -22.11
N CYS A 27 2.65 -1.99 -22.67
CA CYS A 27 2.78 -3.33 -23.24
C CYS A 27 2.74 -4.45 -22.18
N PHE A 28 2.99 -4.11 -20.91
CA PHE A 28 2.79 -5.03 -19.80
C PHE A 28 1.32 -4.98 -19.35
N ASN A 29 0.60 -6.09 -19.53
CA ASN A 29 -0.75 -6.26 -19.01
C ASN A 29 -0.77 -7.39 -17.98
N ILE A 30 -1.81 -7.40 -17.15
CA ILE A 30 -1.96 -8.35 -16.04
C ILE A 30 -3.31 -9.08 -16.08
N THR A 31 -4.02 -8.99 -17.21
CA THR A 31 -5.41 -9.47 -17.35
C THR A 31 -5.54 -10.96 -17.10
N SER A 32 -4.64 -11.78 -17.68
CA SER A 32 -4.65 -13.24 -17.49
C SER A 32 -4.36 -13.62 -16.04
N PHE A 33 -3.39 -12.95 -15.40
CA PHE A 33 -3.11 -13.15 -13.98
C PHE A 33 -4.31 -12.75 -13.14
N SER A 34 -4.89 -11.55 -13.30
CA SER A 34 -5.97 -11.09 -12.43
C SER A 34 -7.22 -11.98 -12.53
N GLN A 35 -7.53 -12.51 -13.71
CA GLN A 35 -8.62 -13.48 -13.91
C GLN A 35 -8.37 -14.82 -13.20
N ALA A 36 -7.13 -15.29 -13.20
CA ALA A 36 -6.75 -16.55 -12.57
C ALA A 36 -6.34 -16.40 -11.08
N ALA A 37 -6.06 -15.19 -10.62
CA ALA A 37 -5.32 -14.93 -9.39
C ALA A 37 -6.03 -15.48 -8.17
N LEU A 38 -7.35 -15.32 -8.07
CA LEU A 38 -8.13 -15.77 -6.92
C LEU A 38 -8.68 -17.19 -7.10
N SER A 39 -9.10 -17.53 -8.32
CA SER A 39 -9.64 -18.86 -8.64
C SER A 39 -8.60 -19.98 -8.57
N SER A 40 -7.32 -19.63 -8.75
CA SER A 40 -6.21 -20.58 -8.69
C SER A 40 -5.53 -20.63 -7.32
N LEU A 41 -6.00 -19.85 -6.34
CA LEU A 41 -5.53 -20.00 -4.96
C LEU A 41 -6.03 -21.35 -4.44
N GLY A 42 -5.11 -22.18 -3.95
CA GLY A 42 -5.49 -23.36 -3.18
C GLY A 42 -6.14 -22.97 -1.87
N SER A 43 -6.66 -23.96 -1.13
CA SER A 43 -7.25 -23.74 0.19
C SER A 43 -6.25 -23.21 1.23
N GLU A 44 -4.94 -23.42 1.03
CA GLU A 44 -3.91 -23.05 2.00
C GLU A 44 -2.69 -22.37 1.37
N HIS A 45 -2.20 -21.35 2.06
CA HIS A 45 -0.94 -20.69 1.71
C HIS A 45 0.24 -21.58 2.11
N LYS A 46 0.95 -22.14 1.13
CA LYS A 46 2.22 -22.81 1.39
C LYS A 46 3.26 -21.75 1.74
N LYS A 47 3.87 -21.83 2.94
CA LYS A 47 4.98 -20.99 3.43
C LYS A 47 6.25 -21.21 2.59
N LYS A 48 6.21 -20.81 1.32
CA LYS A 48 7.34 -20.85 0.41
C LYS A 48 8.02 -19.49 0.40
N VAL A 49 9.33 -19.50 0.30
CA VAL A 49 10.09 -18.26 0.08
C VAL A 49 10.06 -17.95 -1.41
N SER A 50 9.82 -16.69 -1.76
CA SER A 50 9.94 -16.19 -3.12
C SER A 50 10.80 -14.94 -3.17
N SER A 51 11.27 -14.60 -4.36
CA SER A 51 11.95 -13.35 -4.64
C SER A 51 11.10 -12.46 -5.54
N TYR A 52 11.33 -11.16 -5.46
CA TYR A 52 10.70 -10.17 -6.33
C TYR A 52 11.59 -9.91 -7.56
N SER A 53 10.96 -9.67 -8.70
CA SER A 53 11.66 -9.25 -9.92
C SER A 53 12.07 -7.79 -9.82
N ARG A 54 13.27 -7.45 -10.27
CA ARG A 54 13.89 -6.13 -10.05
C ARG A 54 14.15 -5.46 -11.40
N HIS A 55 13.75 -4.21 -11.53
CA HIS A 55 14.03 -3.39 -12.71
C HIS A 55 14.44 -1.97 -12.32
N ASN A 56 15.08 -1.27 -13.24
CA ASN A 56 15.51 0.10 -13.04
C ASN A 56 14.58 1.04 -13.81
N LEU A 57 14.06 2.05 -13.12
CA LEU A 57 13.41 3.18 -13.73
C LEU A 57 14.45 4.27 -13.97
N ALA A 58 14.53 4.74 -15.22
CA ALA A 58 15.32 5.91 -15.57
C ALA A 58 14.74 7.17 -14.92
N ARG A 59 15.61 8.02 -14.36
CA ARG A 59 15.25 9.38 -13.93
C ARG A 59 16.18 10.35 -14.64
N THR A 60 15.73 11.59 -14.80
CA THR A 60 16.58 12.68 -15.29
C THR A 60 17.83 12.81 -14.41
N GLY A 61 19.02 12.71 -15.02
CA GLY A 61 20.32 12.64 -14.35
C GLY A 61 20.92 11.22 -14.26
N THR A 62 21.84 10.99 -13.31
CA THR A 62 22.60 9.73 -13.13
C THR A 62 22.00 8.74 -12.12
N LEU A 63 20.89 9.09 -11.46
CA LEU A 63 20.32 8.27 -10.39
C LEU A 63 19.18 7.39 -10.90
N ARG A 64 19.43 6.07 -11.02
CA ARG A 64 18.39 5.07 -11.28
C ARG A 64 17.53 4.82 -10.05
N ARG A 65 16.20 4.73 -10.21
CA ARG A 65 15.31 4.24 -9.15
C ARG A 65 15.09 2.75 -9.36
N ARG A 66 15.48 1.93 -8.37
CA ARG A 66 15.19 0.50 -8.40
C ARG A 66 13.73 0.26 -8.02
N LEU A 67 13.02 -0.47 -8.87
CA LEU A 67 11.64 -0.91 -8.64
C LEU A 67 11.59 -2.44 -8.59
N GLY A 68 10.50 -2.95 -8.04
CA GLY A 68 10.28 -4.36 -7.82
C GLY A 68 8.87 -4.80 -8.17
N VAL A 69 8.70 -6.00 -8.73
CA VAL A 69 7.42 -6.68 -8.90
C VAL A 69 7.43 -7.94 -8.03
N PRO A 70 6.51 -8.08 -7.06
CA PRO A 70 6.48 -9.24 -6.18
C PRO A 70 6.12 -10.52 -6.96
N ASN A 71 6.30 -11.67 -6.31
CA ASN A 71 5.82 -12.92 -6.87
C ASN A 71 4.27 -12.89 -6.97
N PRO A 72 3.69 -13.27 -8.13
CA PRO A 72 2.25 -13.16 -8.37
C PRO A 72 1.40 -14.00 -7.40
N VAL A 73 1.86 -15.20 -7.03
CA VAL A 73 1.12 -16.10 -6.12
C VAL A 73 1.09 -15.50 -4.71
N HIS A 74 2.23 -15.00 -4.23
CA HIS A 74 2.29 -14.36 -2.91
C HIS A 74 1.48 -13.06 -2.86
N HIS A 75 1.47 -12.29 -3.95
CA HIS A 75 0.64 -11.09 -4.06
C HIS A 75 -0.86 -11.42 -3.99
N ALA A 76 -1.30 -12.46 -4.68
CA ALA A 76 -2.71 -12.89 -4.64
C ALA A 76 -3.14 -13.33 -3.23
N TRP A 77 -2.30 -14.09 -2.52
CA TRP A 77 -2.53 -14.44 -1.11
C TRP A 77 -2.60 -13.22 -0.20
N LEU A 78 -1.68 -12.26 -0.38
CA LEU A 78 -1.69 -11.02 0.39
C LEU A 78 -2.95 -10.20 0.11
N ALA A 79 -3.39 -10.11 -1.14
CA ALA A 79 -4.61 -9.42 -1.52
C ALA A 79 -5.85 -10.04 -0.85
N ASN A 80 -5.95 -11.38 -0.84
CA ASN A 80 -7.02 -12.10 -0.17
C ASN A 80 -7.03 -11.82 1.34
N CYS A 81 -5.86 -11.91 1.98
CA CYS A 81 -5.71 -11.62 3.41
C CYS A 81 -6.11 -10.18 3.76
N ILE A 82 -5.74 -9.19 2.93
CA ILE A 82 -6.13 -7.80 3.16
C ILE A 82 -7.65 -7.62 3.01
N GLU A 83 -8.28 -8.28 2.03
CA GLU A 83 -9.74 -8.21 1.85
C GLU A 83 -10.48 -8.82 3.05
N GLU A 84 -10.08 -10.01 3.49
CA GLU A 84 -10.65 -10.72 4.64
C GLU A 84 -10.55 -9.91 5.94
N ASN A 85 -9.42 -9.24 6.15
CA ASN A 85 -9.13 -8.46 7.36
C ASN A 85 -9.35 -6.95 7.18
N TRP A 86 -10.08 -6.54 6.14
CA TRP A 86 -10.20 -5.13 5.77
C TRP A 86 -10.79 -4.26 6.88
N GLN A 87 -11.76 -4.80 7.64
CA GLN A 87 -12.44 -4.05 8.70
C GLN A 87 -11.46 -3.64 9.81
N ASP A 88 -10.61 -4.56 10.24
CA ASP A 88 -9.61 -4.32 11.28
C ASP A 88 -8.55 -3.34 10.80
N ILE A 89 -8.02 -3.57 9.59
CA ILE A 89 -7.06 -2.67 8.93
C ILE A 89 -7.61 -1.24 8.83
N HIS A 90 -8.86 -1.11 8.41
CA HIS A 90 -9.50 0.19 8.25
C HIS A 90 -9.79 0.88 9.60
N SER A 91 -10.02 0.12 10.66
CA SER A 91 -10.15 0.67 12.02
C SER A 91 -8.84 1.31 12.48
N ILE A 92 -7.69 0.68 12.20
CA ILE A 92 -6.36 1.21 12.49
C ILE A 92 -6.12 2.52 11.73
N PHE A 93 -6.47 2.58 10.44
CA PHE A 93 -6.34 3.82 9.65
C PHE A 93 -7.17 4.97 10.20
N LYS A 94 -8.33 4.66 10.80
CA LYS A 94 -9.20 5.66 11.43
C LYS A 94 -8.68 6.12 12.78
N ALA A 95 -8.00 5.26 13.54
CA ALA A 95 -7.49 5.58 14.87
C ALA A 95 -6.44 6.70 14.85
N SER A 96 -5.70 6.87 13.75
CA SER A 96 -4.73 7.96 13.62
C SER A 96 -5.41 9.32 13.38
N GLU A 97 -5.22 10.23 14.34
CA GLU A 97 -5.62 11.65 14.24
C GLU A 97 -4.61 12.49 13.46
N PHE A 98 -3.35 12.06 13.37
CA PHE A 98 -2.27 12.83 12.74
C PHE A 98 -2.04 12.50 11.27
N SER A 99 -2.59 11.39 10.77
CA SER A 99 -2.38 11.00 9.38
C SER A 99 -3.13 11.90 8.40
N CYS A 100 -2.38 12.70 7.64
CA CYS A 100 -2.92 13.54 6.57
C CYS A 100 -3.38 12.75 5.34
N THR A 101 -2.95 11.48 5.21
CA THR A 101 -3.23 10.64 4.05
C THR A 101 -3.74 9.29 4.49
N LYS A 102 -4.97 8.95 4.07
CA LYS A 102 -5.58 7.65 4.32
C LYS A 102 -5.84 6.95 2.98
N PRO A 103 -5.73 5.62 2.90
CA PRO A 103 -6.05 4.89 1.68
C PRO A 103 -7.56 4.95 1.46
N LEU A 104 -7.96 5.52 0.33
CA LEU A 104 -9.35 5.60 -0.09
C LEU A 104 -9.59 4.58 -1.19
N LYS A 105 -10.76 3.92 -1.13
CA LYS A 105 -11.24 3.09 -2.23
C LYS A 105 -11.64 3.98 -3.39
N GLU A 106 -11.08 3.72 -4.56
CA GLU A 106 -11.39 4.48 -5.77
C GLU A 106 -11.68 3.57 -6.97
N SER A 107 -12.51 4.07 -7.90
CA SER A 107 -12.81 3.43 -9.17
C SER A 107 -11.72 3.61 -10.24
N GLY A 108 -10.62 4.30 -9.92
CA GLY A 108 -9.56 4.73 -10.84
C GLY A 108 -8.61 3.64 -11.30
N LYS A 109 -7.39 4.04 -11.67
CA LYS A 109 -6.35 3.17 -12.26
C LYS A 109 -5.61 2.31 -11.23
N ARG A 110 -5.71 2.63 -9.95
CA ARG A 110 -5.07 1.91 -8.83
C ARG A 110 -6.15 1.33 -7.92
N ALA A 111 -5.79 0.31 -7.14
CA ALA A 111 -6.69 -0.27 -6.14
C ALA A 111 -7.05 0.74 -5.03
N PHE A 112 -6.12 1.66 -4.71
CA PHE A 112 -6.32 2.76 -3.77
C PHE A 112 -5.74 4.04 -4.35
N GLU A 113 -6.33 5.14 -3.93
CA GLU A 113 -5.69 6.44 -3.98
C GLU A 113 -5.50 7.01 -2.58
N GLY A 114 -4.52 7.89 -2.46
CA GLY A 114 -4.31 8.65 -1.23
C GLY A 114 -5.05 9.98 -1.33
N GLU A 115 -5.41 10.53 -0.17
CA GLU A 115 -5.84 11.92 -0.06
C GLU A 115 -4.85 12.87 -0.78
N PRO A 116 -5.35 13.94 -1.43
CA PRO A 116 -4.52 14.92 -2.11
C PRO A 116 -3.42 15.48 -1.21
N GLN A 117 -2.20 15.54 -1.73
CA GLN A 117 -1.06 16.07 -0.95
C GLN A 117 -1.20 17.56 -0.60
N SER A 118 -2.09 18.30 -1.27
CA SER A 118 -2.37 19.71 -0.98
C SER A 118 -2.81 19.93 0.47
N LYS A 119 -3.59 19.00 1.05
CA LYS A 119 -4.07 19.07 2.44
C LYS A 119 -2.93 19.13 3.48
N ARG A 120 -1.72 18.69 3.11
CA ARG A 120 -0.55 18.72 4.01
C ARG A 120 -0.09 20.15 4.30
N VAL A 121 -0.33 21.09 3.39
CA VAL A 121 0.04 22.50 3.58
C VAL A 121 -0.85 23.12 4.64
N ASP A 122 -2.16 22.92 4.52
CA ASP A 122 -3.14 23.45 5.47
C ASP A 122 -2.94 22.85 6.86
N PHE A 123 -2.79 21.53 6.96
CA PHE A 123 -2.51 20.84 8.22
C PHE A 123 -1.21 21.33 8.88
N ARG A 124 -0.18 21.59 8.07
CA ARG A 124 1.07 22.17 8.58
C ARG A 124 0.86 23.58 9.09
N ALA A 125 0.08 24.42 8.41
CA ALA A 125 -0.21 25.78 8.85
C ALA A 125 -0.96 25.78 10.19
N GLU A 126 -1.93 24.89 10.36
CA GLU A 126 -2.69 24.69 11.60
C GLU A 126 -1.80 24.24 12.78
N ILE A 127 -0.91 23.27 12.57
CA ILE A 127 0.05 22.88 13.61
C ILE A 127 1.02 24.02 13.93
N CYS A 128 1.50 24.74 12.92
CA CYS A 128 2.43 25.85 13.13
C CYS A 128 1.81 27.01 13.92
N SER A 129 0.50 27.25 13.81
CA SER A 129 -0.18 28.34 14.52
C SER A 129 -0.56 27.98 15.96
N SER A 130 -0.64 26.70 16.30
CA SER A 130 -1.12 26.22 17.60
C SER A 130 -0.03 26.06 18.67
N ALA A 131 1.26 26.13 18.31
CA ALA A 131 2.36 25.91 19.24
C ALA A 131 3.54 26.86 19.04
N ARG A 132 4.26 27.18 20.12
CA ARG A 132 5.47 28.02 20.10
C ARG A 132 6.68 27.31 19.48
N PHE A 133 6.75 25.98 19.59
CA PHE A 133 7.87 25.17 19.12
C PHE A 133 7.34 23.99 18.30
N LEU A 134 8.01 23.69 17.20
CA LEU A 134 7.65 22.59 16.29
C LEU A 134 8.80 21.59 16.20
N VAL A 135 8.49 20.32 16.48
CA VAL A 135 9.41 19.21 16.22
C VAL A 135 9.21 18.73 14.78
N LYS A 136 10.29 18.75 14.00
CA LYS A 136 10.30 18.22 12.63
C LYS A 136 11.18 16.98 12.58
N ALA A 137 10.56 15.85 12.24
CA ALA A 137 11.24 14.57 12.03
C ALA A 137 10.79 13.96 10.69
N ASP A 138 11.65 13.13 10.11
CA ASP A 138 11.35 12.32 8.93
C ASP A 138 12.12 11.00 9.02
N VAL A 139 11.55 9.93 8.44
CA VAL A 139 12.19 8.61 8.42
C VAL A 139 12.75 8.35 7.03
N SER A 140 14.08 8.47 6.94
CA SER A 140 14.79 8.14 5.70
C SER A 140 14.56 6.69 5.30
N ARG A 141 14.15 6.48 4.04
CA ARG A 141 13.96 5.16 3.43
C ARG A 141 13.03 4.23 4.21
N PHE A 142 12.01 4.73 4.92
CA PHE A 142 11.07 4.00 5.78
C PHE A 142 11.03 2.47 5.58
N TYR A 143 10.48 1.97 4.47
CA TYR A 143 10.36 0.51 4.25
C TYR A 143 11.67 -0.28 4.26
N HIS A 144 12.78 0.32 3.81
CA HIS A 144 14.10 -0.33 3.81
C HIS A 144 14.86 -0.13 5.12
N SER A 145 14.39 0.74 6.02
CA SER A 145 15.00 1.00 7.32
C SER A 145 14.26 0.32 8.48
N ILE A 146 13.16 -0.40 8.21
CA ILE A 146 12.47 -1.21 9.23
C ILE A 146 13.37 -2.38 9.64
N TYR A 147 13.65 -2.49 10.93
CA TYR A 147 14.25 -3.67 11.52
C TYR A 147 13.20 -4.78 11.58
N THR A 148 13.32 -5.82 10.75
CA THR A 148 12.22 -6.80 10.54
C THR A 148 11.81 -7.55 11.81
N HIS A 149 12.69 -7.70 12.79
CA HIS A 149 12.34 -8.31 14.09
C HIS A 149 11.48 -7.40 14.98
N SER A 150 11.38 -6.10 14.68
CA SER A 150 10.47 -5.21 15.41
C SER A 150 9.00 -5.42 15.02
N ILE A 151 8.73 -6.05 13.87
CA ILE A 151 7.35 -6.31 13.41
C ILE A 151 6.63 -7.28 14.35
N PRO A 152 7.15 -8.49 14.66
CA PRO A 152 6.49 -9.39 15.62
C PRO A 152 6.37 -8.75 17.00
N TRP A 153 7.40 -8.06 17.49
CA TRP A 153 7.33 -7.38 18.79
C TRP A 153 6.20 -6.36 18.89
N ALA A 154 5.94 -5.62 17.82
CA ALA A 154 4.83 -4.66 17.77
C ALA A 154 3.46 -5.32 17.56
N SER A 155 3.41 -6.61 17.28
CA SER A 155 2.18 -7.37 17.01
C SER A 155 1.76 -8.26 18.20
N ASP A 156 2.64 -8.42 19.19
CA ASP A 156 2.41 -9.24 20.39
C ASP A 156 1.74 -8.46 21.55
N ASP A 157 1.55 -7.15 21.40
CA ASP A 157 0.81 -6.24 22.31
C ASP A 157 -0.60 -5.92 21.78
#